data_AF-A0A7S0END7-F1
#
_entry.id   AF-A0A7S0END7-F1
#
_cell.length_a   1.000
_cell.length_b   1.000
_cell.length_c   1.000
_cell.angle_alpha   90.00
_cell.angle_beta   90.00
_cell.angle_gamma   90.00
#
_symmetry.space_group_name_H-M   'P 1'
#
loop_
_entity.id
_entity.type
_entity.pdbx_description
1 polymer ?
#
loop_
_entity_poly.entity_id
_entity_poly.type
_entity_poly.pdbx_seq_one_letter_code
_entity_poly.pdbx_strand_id
1 'polypeptide(L)'
;DKRMLREGIKSCFDNGTMYCQRIQVKKGRLYLTDYRAIFFDRHYAPARIMPMLEVMRRHDLPDLDLVVAAVDEPRIKLRVGQSLWNQAVAKYPGGADGALPPPLFSSTINRGHVDLPWADFSFYMPRKSHKLRTPPWSELHPKMIRESAGVQ
;
A
#
# COMPACT_ATOMS: atom_id res chain seq x y z
N ASP A 1 -3.29 -4.07 18.22
CA ASP A 1 -3.22 -2.78 18.93
C ASP A 1 -3.92 -1.68 18.10
N LYS A 2 -4.94 -1.00 18.65
CA LYS A 2 -5.67 0.08 17.94
C LYS A 2 -4.82 1.35 17.79
N ARG A 3 -3.76 1.53 18.59
CA ARG A 3 -2.83 2.67 18.54
C ARG A 3 -2.05 2.66 17.23
N MET A 4 -1.46 1.53 16.86
CA MET A 4 -0.70 1.38 15.61
C MET A 4 -1.52 1.72 14.36
N LEU A 5 -2.80 1.33 14.33
CA LEU A 5 -3.69 1.66 13.22
C LEU A 5 -3.95 3.15 13.12
N ARG A 6 -4.17 3.83 14.25
CA ARG A 6 -4.34 5.29 14.28
C ARG A 6 -3.06 6.00 13.84
N GLU A 7 -1.90 5.52 14.26
CA GLU A 7 -0.62 6.10 13.84
C GLU A 7 -0.33 5.86 12.35
N GLY A 8 -0.71 4.70 11.80
CA GLY A 8 -0.63 4.42 10.36
C GLY A 8 -1.50 5.38 9.56
N ILE A 9 -2.75 5.54 10.00
CA ILE A 9 -3.69 6.54 9.48
C ILE A 9 -3.08 7.93 9.58
N LYS A 10 -2.57 8.36 10.75
CA LYS A 10 -1.95 9.67 10.98
C LYS A 10 -0.73 9.93 10.10
N SER A 11 0.13 8.93 9.89
CA SER A 11 1.32 9.03 9.04
C SER A 11 0.98 9.31 7.57
N CYS A 12 -0.25 8.99 7.16
CA CYS A 12 -0.77 9.37 5.86
C CYS A 12 -1.14 10.86 5.76
N PHE A 13 -1.51 11.53 6.84
CA PHE A 13 -2.02 12.90 6.84
C PHE A 13 -0.94 14.01 6.85
N ASP A 14 0.34 13.65 7.01
CA ASP A 14 1.44 14.60 7.29
C ASP A 14 1.71 15.64 6.18
N ASN A 15 1.22 15.45 4.95
CA ASN A 15 1.53 16.32 3.80
C ASN A 15 0.32 17.03 3.15
N GLY A 16 -0.86 17.06 3.80
CA GLY A 16 -2.05 17.77 3.28
C GLY A 16 -2.62 17.24 1.95
N THR A 17 -2.00 16.22 1.37
CA THR A 17 -2.37 15.55 0.13
C THR A 17 -2.47 14.05 0.40
N MET A 18 -3.69 13.50 0.20
CA MET A 18 -4.03 12.07 0.03
C MET A 18 -4.22 11.16 1.26
N TYR A 19 -4.61 9.88 1.14
CA TYR A 19 -5.82 9.17 0.63
C TYR A 19 -5.67 7.71 1.10
N CYS A 20 -5.31 7.46 2.36
CA CYS A 20 -5.06 6.08 2.79
C CYS A 20 -6.33 5.24 2.83
N GLN A 21 -6.23 4.00 2.35
CA GLN A 21 -7.32 3.05 2.44
C GLN A 21 -7.10 2.15 3.64
N ARG A 22 -7.98 2.28 4.64
CA ARG A 22 -8.09 1.27 5.69
C ARG A 22 -8.98 0.13 5.20
N ILE A 23 -8.42 -1.07 5.24
CA ILE A 23 -9.05 -2.32 4.83
C ILE A 23 -9.20 -3.20 6.06
N GLN A 24 -10.38 -3.75 6.26
CA GLN A 24 -10.63 -4.70 7.33
C GLN A 24 -11.25 -5.97 6.75
N VAL A 25 -10.73 -7.13 7.13
CA VAL A 25 -11.42 -8.40 6.90
C VAL A 25 -12.00 -8.82 8.23
N LYS A 26 -13.31 -9.05 8.28
CA LYS A 26 -14.03 -9.49 9.47
C LYS A 26 -14.99 -10.60 9.10
N LYS A 27 -14.78 -11.79 9.67
CA LYS A 27 -15.60 -12.99 9.41
C LYS A 27 -15.78 -13.25 7.91
N GLY A 28 -14.68 -13.26 7.16
CA GLY A 28 -14.67 -13.48 5.72
C GLY A 28 -15.25 -12.34 4.86
N ARG A 29 -15.57 -11.18 5.44
CA ARG A 29 -16.13 -10.02 4.73
C ARG A 29 -15.13 -8.87 4.69
N LEU A 30 -15.01 -8.24 3.52
CA LEU A 30 -14.13 -7.09 3.29
C LEU A 30 -14.89 -5.79 3.58
N TYR A 31 -14.33 -4.95 4.46
CA TYR A 31 -14.83 -3.63 4.81
C TYR A 31 -13.79 -2.57 4.42
N LEU A 32 -14.24 -1.49 3.80
CA LEU A 32 -13.39 -0.40 3.30
C LEU A 32 -13.82 0.89 3.99
N THR A 33 -12.86 1.66 4.51
CA THR A 33 -13.18 2.74 5.47
C THR A 33 -12.95 4.18 4.97
N ASP A 34 -12.51 4.39 3.72
CA ASP A 34 -12.43 5.76 3.16
C ASP A 34 -12.83 5.79 1.68
N TYR A 35 -14.03 6.33 1.39
CA TYR A 35 -14.55 6.48 0.03
C TYR A 35 -13.81 7.57 -0.76
N ARG A 36 -13.15 8.52 -0.10
CA ARG A 36 -12.38 9.57 -0.79
C ARG A 36 -11.10 9.00 -1.39
N ALA A 37 -10.50 8.02 -0.72
CA ALA A 37 -9.39 7.24 -1.27
C ALA A 37 -9.81 6.53 -2.57
N ILE A 38 -11.04 6.01 -2.65
CA ILE A 38 -11.60 5.42 -3.87
C ILE A 38 -11.79 6.48 -4.98
N PHE A 39 -12.05 7.74 -4.62
CA PHE A 39 -12.39 8.80 -5.57
C PHE A 39 -11.22 9.51 -6.25
N PHE A 40 -10.08 9.67 -5.60
CA PHE A 40 -8.86 10.10 -6.29
C PHE A 40 -8.30 8.98 -7.19
N ASP A 41 -8.72 7.77 -6.86
CA ASP A 41 -8.25 6.51 -7.37
C ASP A 41 -9.26 5.89 -8.36
N ARG A 42 -10.19 6.66 -8.92
CA ARG A 42 -11.23 6.15 -9.86
C ARG A 42 -10.66 5.36 -11.05
N HIS A 43 -9.36 5.49 -11.32
CA HIS A 43 -8.64 4.73 -12.34
C HIS A 43 -7.70 3.64 -11.79
N TYR A 44 -7.36 3.65 -10.49
CA TYR A 44 -6.39 2.71 -9.89
C TYR A 44 -6.88 2.01 -8.62
N ALA A 45 -8.07 2.34 -8.10
CA ALA A 45 -8.72 1.71 -6.95
C ALA A 45 -8.84 0.19 -6.99
N PRO A 46 -8.97 -0.46 -8.17
CA PRO A 46 -8.87 -1.90 -8.22
C PRO A 46 -7.56 -2.41 -7.64
N ALA A 47 -6.43 -1.72 -7.82
CA ALA A 47 -5.12 -2.11 -7.31
C ALA A 47 -5.04 -2.41 -5.82
N ARG A 48 -5.87 -1.76 -5.00
CA ARG A 48 -5.77 -1.85 -3.55
C ARG A 48 -6.78 -2.82 -2.97
N ILE A 49 -7.89 -3.00 -3.67
CA ILE A 49 -8.97 -3.91 -3.30
C ILE A 49 -8.76 -5.30 -3.92
N MET A 50 -8.37 -5.36 -5.19
CA MET A 50 -8.24 -6.60 -5.95
C MET A 50 -7.19 -7.56 -5.38
N PRO A 51 -6.03 -7.15 -4.84
CA PRO A 51 -5.15 -8.06 -4.14
C PRO A 51 -5.86 -8.73 -2.97
N MET A 52 -6.61 -7.96 -2.17
CA MET A 52 -7.35 -8.50 -1.03
C MET A 52 -8.48 -9.43 -1.47
N LEU A 53 -9.24 -9.06 -2.50
CA LEU A 53 -10.27 -9.94 -3.05
C LEU A 53 -9.67 -11.24 -3.60
N GLU A 54 -8.53 -11.17 -4.29
CA GLU A 54 -7.88 -12.35 -4.85
C GLU A 54 -7.30 -13.26 -3.76
N VAL A 55 -6.70 -12.69 -2.71
CA VAL A 55 -6.24 -13.46 -1.55
C VAL A 55 -7.42 -14.10 -0.83
N MET A 56 -8.50 -13.34 -0.54
CA MET A 56 -9.72 -13.87 0.09
C MET A 56 -10.44 -14.92 -0.75
N ARG A 57 -10.30 -14.86 -2.08
CA ARG A 57 -10.85 -15.88 -2.98
C ARG A 57 -10.09 -17.20 -2.89
N ARG A 58 -8.78 -17.15 -2.59
CA ARG A 58 -7.89 -18.33 -2.54
C ARG A 58 -7.67 -18.86 -1.13
N HIS A 59 -7.89 -18.04 -0.12
CA HIS A 59 -7.53 -18.33 1.27
C HIS A 59 -8.60 -17.86 2.23
N ASP A 60 -8.86 -18.64 3.28
CA ASP A 60 -9.65 -18.19 4.42
C ASP A 60 -8.77 -17.29 5.30
N LEU A 61 -9.01 -15.98 5.22
CA LEU A 61 -8.21 -15.01 5.94
C LEU A 61 -8.74 -14.82 7.37
N PRO A 62 -7.85 -14.73 8.37
CA PRO A 62 -8.26 -14.33 9.70
C PRO A 62 -8.76 -12.88 9.69
N ASP A 63 -9.46 -12.54 10.77
CA ASP A 63 -9.81 -11.17 11.09
C ASP A 63 -8.55 -10.27 11.07
N LEU A 64 -8.49 -9.29 10.16
CA LEU A 64 -7.35 -8.40 10.00
C LEU A 64 -7.77 -6.95 9.75
N ASP A 65 -6.84 -6.03 9.99
CA ASP A 65 -7.02 -4.59 9.84
C ASP A 65 -5.69 -4.01 9.36
N LEU A 66 -5.70 -3.41 8.17
CA LEU A 66 -4.49 -2.90 7.53
C LEU A 66 -4.76 -1.54 6.88
N VAL A 67 -3.68 -0.78 6.73
CA VAL A 67 -3.70 0.55 6.13
C VAL A 67 -2.76 0.53 4.93
N VAL A 68 -3.29 0.90 3.76
CA VAL A 68 -2.54 1.00 2.52
C VAL A 68 -2.44 2.46 2.10
N ALA A 69 -1.22 2.92 1.88
CA ALA A 69 -0.92 4.21 1.30
C ALA A 69 -1.35 4.26 -0.17
N ALA A 70 -1.95 5.39 -0.54
CA ALA A 70 -2.44 5.63 -1.89
C ALA A 70 -1.49 6.42 -2.78
N VAL A 71 -0.34 6.82 -2.25
CA VAL A 71 0.63 7.69 -2.92
C VAL A 71 1.77 6.86 -3.50
N ASP A 72 2.47 7.44 -4.47
CA ASP A 72 3.67 6.84 -5.07
C ASP A 72 4.85 6.78 -4.08
N GLU A 73 4.92 7.70 -3.11
CA GLU A 73 6.03 7.78 -2.15
C GLU A 73 5.76 7.00 -0.85
N PRO A 74 6.72 6.22 -0.33
CA PRO A 74 6.61 5.64 1.01
C PRO A 74 6.52 6.73 2.10
N ARG A 75 5.79 6.44 3.18
CA ARG A 75 5.41 7.44 4.20
C ARG A 75 6.29 7.39 5.43
N ILE A 76 6.70 6.21 5.86
CA ILE A 76 7.38 6.01 7.13
C ILE A 76 8.89 6.07 6.91
N LYS A 77 9.40 7.29 6.89
CA LYS A 77 10.81 7.60 6.63
C LYS A 77 11.67 7.25 7.84
N LEU A 78 12.57 6.28 7.69
CA LEU A 78 13.74 6.11 8.56
C LEU A 78 14.91 6.87 7.92
N ARG A 79 15.08 8.12 8.34
CA ARG A 79 16.08 9.01 7.75
C ARG A 79 17.44 8.77 8.41
N VAL A 80 18.44 8.45 7.59
CA VAL A 80 19.81 8.16 8.03
C VAL A 80 20.66 9.43 7.90
N GLY A 81 20.76 10.18 9.00
CA GLY A 81 21.59 11.38 9.15
C GLY A 81 21.40 11.97 10.55
N GLN A 82 22.44 12.49 11.21
CA GLN A 82 22.41 12.79 12.66
C GLN A 82 21.19 13.63 13.11
N SER A 83 20.89 14.73 12.40
CA SER A 83 19.75 15.61 12.72
C SER A 83 18.39 14.96 12.43
N LEU A 84 18.32 14.06 11.46
CA LEU A 84 17.10 13.39 11.02
C LEU A 84 16.84 12.09 11.79
N TRP A 85 17.88 11.45 12.31
CA TRP A 85 17.81 10.30 13.21
C TRP A 85 17.16 10.69 14.52
N ASN A 86 17.55 11.85 15.09
CA ASN A 86 16.91 12.38 16.29
C ASN A 86 15.40 12.61 16.10
N GLN A 87 14.98 13.07 14.92
CA GLN A 87 13.56 13.22 14.60
C GLN A 87 12.85 11.86 14.52
N ALA A 88 13.49 10.86 13.88
CA ALA A 88 12.95 9.51 13.78
C ALA A 88 12.81 8.83 15.15
N VAL A 89 13.83 8.92 16.01
CA VAL A 89 13.81 8.37 17.37
C VAL A 89 12.83 9.14 18.27
N ALA A 90 12.74 10.46 18.13
CA ALA A 90 11.73 11.23 18.86
C ALA A 90 10.30 10.83 18.47
N LYS A 91 10.07 10.54 17.19
CA LYS A 91 8.75 10.10 16.67
C LYS A 91 8.45 8.64 17.04
N TYR A 92 9.47 7.78 17.01
CA TYR A 92 9.36 6.35 17.28
C TYR A 92 10.43 5.90 18.30
N PRO A 93 10.26 6.25 19.58
CA PRO A 93 11.28 5.97 20.60
C PRO A 93 11.46 4.48 20.91
N GLY A 94 10.52 3.62 20.49
CA GLY A 94 10.57 2.19 20.79
C GLY A 94 10.47 1.85 22.28
N GLY A 95 10.78 0.60 22.64
CA GLY A 95 10.62 0.10 24.01
C GLY A 95 9.21 -0.39 24.34
N ALA A 96 9.00 -0.84 25.58
CA ALA A 96 7.74 -1.46 26.01
C ALA A 96 6.53 -0.52 25.90
N ASP A 97 6.74 0.78 26.16
CA ASP A 97 5.68 1.79 26.19
C ASP A 97 5.76 2.81 25.04
N GLY A 98 6.90 2.88 24.34
CA GLY A 98 7.11 3.86 23.27
C GLY A 98 6.32 3.57 22.00
N ALA A 99 6.20 4.59 21.16
CA ALA A 99 5.60 4.44 19.83
C ALA A 99 6.58 3.69 18.91
N LEU A 100 6.06 2.71 18.18
CA LEU A 100 6.78 2.08 17.07
C LEU A 100 6.27 2.64 15.74
N PRO A 101 7.06 2.54 14.67
CA PRO A 101 6.58 2.84 13.33
C PRO A 101 5.33 1.97 13.03
N PRO A 102 4.22 2.57 12.57
CA PRO A 102 3.00 1.82 12.32
C PRO A 102 3.15 0.88 11.10
N PRO A 103 2.44 -0.24 11.04
CA PRO A 103 2.43 -1.09 9.86
C PRO A 103 1.60 -0.42 8.75
N LEU A 104 2.28 0.27 7.83
CA LEU A 104 1.67 0.89 6.65
C LEU A 104 2.19 0.22 5.38
N PHE A 105 1.27 -0.13 4.49
CA PHE A 105 1.60 -0.75 3.21
C PHE A 105 1.72 0.29 2.10
N SER A 106 2.72 0.20 1.23
CA SER A 106 2.99 1.13 0.12
C SER A 106 3.46 0.37 -1.12
N SER A 107 3.10 0.85 -2.32
CA SER A 107 3.52 0.23 -3.59
C SER A 107 4.99 0.45 -3.91
N THR A 108 5.57 1.56 -3.45
CA THR A 108 6.99 1.88 -3.59
C THR A 108 7.65 1.92 -2.22
N ILE A 109 8.79 1.24 -2.08
CA ILE A 109 9.60 1.25 -0.86
C ILE A 109 11.09 1.38 -1.21
N ASN A 110 11.89 1.88 -0.27
CA ASN A 110 13.35 1.86 -0.37
C ASN A 110 13.98 1.65 1.03
N ARG A 111 15.31 1.52 1.10
CA ARG A 111 16.04 1.24 2.35
C ARG A 111 15.89 2.30 3.44
N GLY A 112 15.48 3.52 3.09
CA GLY A 112 15.23 4.62 4.03
C GLY A 112 13.80 4.68 4.55
N HIS A 113 12.98 3.65 4.31
CA HIS A 113 11.59 3.60 4.75
C HIS A 113 11.25 2.23 5.34
N VAL A 114 10.26 2.20 6.23
CA VAL A 114 9.76 0.96 6.88
C VAL A 114 8.31 0.65 6.53
N ASP A 115 7.80 1.29 5.49
CA ASP A 115 6.59 0.84 4.81
C ASP A 115 6.75 -0.61 4.36
N LEU A 116 5.67 -1.37 4.48
CA LEU A 116 5.57 -2.73 4.00
C LEU A 116 5.22 -2.73 2.50
N PRO A 117 5.79 -3.63 1.70
CA PRO A 117 5.49 -3.68 0.27
C PRO A 117 4.02 -4.07 0.02
N TRP A 118 3.40 -3.42 -0.95
CA TRP A 118 2.06 -3.72 -1.47
C TRP A 118 2.09 -3.89 -2.98
N ALA A 119 1.14 -4.65 -3.53
CA ALA A 119 1.01 -4.80 -4.98
C ALA A 119 0.69 -3.45 -5.64
N ASP A 120 1.51 -3.07 -6.62
CA ASP A 120 1.30 -1.85 -7.39
C ASP A 120 0.05 -1.91 -8.27
N PHE A 121 -0.48 -0.74 -8.66
CA PHE A 121 -1.67 -0.66 -9.50
C PHE A 121 -1.52 -1.27 -10.88
N SER A 122 -0.31 -1.34 -11.42
CA SER A 122 -0.03 -1.96 -12.71
C SER A 122 -0.46 -3.44 -12.79
N PHE A 123 -0.53 -4.15 -11.66
CA PHE A 123 -1.00 -5.54 -11.62
C PHE A 123 -2.51 -5.69 -11.88
N TYR A 124 -3.31 -4.68 -11.52
CA TYR A 124 -4.77 -4.70 -11.62
C TYR A 124 -5.33 -3.50 -12.39
N MET A 125 -4.54 -3.03 -13.37
CA MET A 125 -4.89 -1.85 -14.15
C MET A 125 -6.22 -2.06 -14.91
N PRO A 126 -7.10 -1.04 -15.00
CA PRO A 126 -8.32 -1.18 -15.76
C PRO A 126 -8.03 -1.46 -17.24
N ARG A 127 -8.86 -2.29 -17.86
CA ARG A 127 -8.79 -2.59 -19.31
C ARG A 127 -9.28 -1.43 -20.19
N LYS A 128 -9.83 -0.36 -19.61
CA LYS A 128 -10.30 0.82 -20.35
C LYS A 128 -9.13 1.73 -20.69
N SER A 129 -9.26 2.49 -21.78
CA SER A 129 -8.27 3.50 -22.17
C SER A 129 -7.93 4.43 -21.00
N HIS A 130 -6.64 4.54 -20.69
CA HIS A 130 -6.13 5.25 -19.52
C HIS A 130 -4.87 6.07 -19.88
N LYS A 131 -4.66 7.20 -19.18
CA LYS A 131 -3.57 8.16 -19.43
C LYS A 131 -2.16 7.54 -19.40
N LEU A 132 -1.94 6.53 -18.54
CA LEU A 132 -0.64 5.86 -18.41
C LEU A 132 -0.29 4.95 -19.59
N ARG A 133 -1.25 4.58 -20.45
CA ARG A 133 -1.07 3.72 -21.65
C ARG A 133 -0.41 2.35 -21.42
N THR A 134 -0.05 2.00 -20.19
CA THR A 134 0.47 0.69 -19.82
C THR A 134 -0.67 -0.34 -19.86
N PRO A 135 -0.52 -1.48 -20.57
CA PRO A 135 -1.46 -2.58 -20.48
C PRO A 135 -1.40 -3.23 -19.08
N PRO A 136 -2.49 -3.85 -18.59
CA PRO A 136 -2.46 -4.59 -17.34
C PRO A 136 -1.46 -5.75 -17.39
N TRP A 137 -0.87 -6.09 -16.23
CA TRP A 137 0.10 -7.18 -16.12
C TRP A 137 -0.37 -8.51 -16.73
N SER A 138 -1.67 -8.82 -16.59
CA SER A 138 -2.29 -10.03 -17.18
C SER A 138 -2.16 -10.12 -18.71
N GLU A 139 -2.00 -8.99 -19.39
CA GLU A 139 -1.80 -8.94 -20.85
C GLU A 139 -0.32 -8.82 -21.21
N LEU A 140 0.43 -8.03 -20.45
CA LEU A 140 1.85 -7.76 -20.73
C LEU A 140 2.73 -8.99 -20.45
N HIS A 141 2.50 -9.69 -19.33
CA HIS A 141 3.33 -10.81 -18.91
C HIS A 141 3.35 -11.98 -19.92
N PRO A 142 2.20 -12.47 -20.45
CA PRO A 142 2.23 -13.50 -21.47
C PRO A 142 2.89 -13.06 -22.79
N LYS A 143 2.80 -11.78 -23.15
CA LYS A 143 3.49 -11.23 -24.33
C LYS A 143 5.01 -11.25 -24.13
N MET A 144 5.48 -10.78 -22.98
CA MET A 144 6.90 -10.81 -22.63
C MET A 144 7.46 -12.24 -22.61
N ILE A 145 6.72 -13.22 -22.09
CA ILE A 145 7.15 -14.62 -22.13
C ILE A 145 7.30 -15.11 -23.58
N ARG A 146 6.31 -14.83 -24.45
CA ARG A 146 6.39 -15.25 -25.86
C ARG A 146 7.54 -14.58 -26.61
N GLU A 147 7.75 -13.30 -26.39
CA GLU A 147 8.82 -12.53 -27.03
C GLU A 147 10.19 -12.98 -26.53
N SER A 148 10.36 -13.17 -25.22
CA SER A 148 11.61 -13.70 -24.65
C SER A 148 11.92 -15.14 -25.07
N ALA A 149 10.89 -15.98 -25.27
CA ALA A 149 11.05 -17.32 -25.82
C ALA A 149 11.37 -17.34 -27.33
N GLY A 150 11.04 -16.27 -28.05
CA GLY A 150 11.36 -16.09 -29.47
C GLY A 150 12.72 -15.44 -29.73
N VAL A 151 13.44 -15.01 -28.70
CA VAL A 151 14.85 -14.62 -28.76
C VAL A 151 15.68 -15.90 -28.55
N GLN A 152 15.86 -16.67 -29.61
CA GLN A 152 16.88 -17.72 -29.73
C GLN A 152 17.74 -17.46 -30.96
#